data_AF-A0A6P5ZUC5-F1
#
_entry.id   AF-A0A6P5ZUC5-F1
#
_cell.length_a   1.000
_cell.length_b   1.000
_cell.length_c   1.000
_cell.angle_alpha   90.00
_cell.angle_beta   90.00
_cell.angle_gamma   90.00
#
_symmetry.space_group_name_H-M   'P 1'
#
loop_
_entity.id
_entity.type
_entity.pdbx_description
1 polymer ?
#
loop_
_entity_poly.entity_id
_entity_poly.type
_entity_poly.pdbx_seq_one_letter_code
_entity_poly.pdbx_strand_id
1 'polypeptide(L)'
;MATIHTHALVGAYLFLSSTSPRLFPSNFTAKPKRFSGVRCAVSAPKWQKSRRLVSISLLFSHLLLVPNYAIAGNFFDKYVKRKKLDPLEVYVPAVILTQLQIKDLEKTLEVDKPEYATCRSLLRIGPAASLRVNIRAVAQYASDAGNGENAFNDVDQCLRALEELDSLLLHASRDDPEASVKSMKAKIGTALNALDSLLQTVPSDVLNQGKEIADAYRAPEEDIKPLELDPEMKQLESLL
;
A
#
# COMPACT_ATOMS: atom_id res chain seq x y z
N MET A 1 5.58 -59.31 -26.61
CA MET A 1 5.22 -58.79 -27.94
C MET A 1 3.74 -59.05 -28.16
N ALA A 2 2.90 -58.11 -27.71
CA ALA A 2 1.45 -58.11 -27.90
C ALA A 2 1.02 -56.64 -27.77
N THR A 3 0.54 -56.08 -28.87
CA THR A 3 0.17 -54.67 -28.98
C THR A 3 -1.32 -54.62 -29.33
N ILE A 4 -2.14 -54.14 -28.39
CA ILE A 4 -3.50 -53.67 -28.67
C ILE A 4 -3.70 -52.46 -27.75
N HIS A 5 -3.74 -51.26 -28.32
CA HIS A 5 -4.27 -50.08 -27.63
C HIS A 5 -5.44 -49.51 -28.41
N THR A 6 -6.53 -49.44 -27.66
CA THR A 6 -7.90 -49.10 -27.99
C THR A 6 -8.09 -47.59 -28.09
N HIS A 7 -8.91 -47.15 -29.04
CA HIS A 7 -9.39 -45.77 -29.15
C HIS A 7 -10.38 -45.41 -28.03
N ALA A 8 -10.28 -44.20 -27.49
CA ALA A 8 -11.28 -43.62 -26.60
C ALA A 8 -11.98 -42.41 -27.26
N LEU A 9 -13.28 -42.34 -27.03
CA LEU A 9 -14.27 -41.42 -27.57
C LEU A 9 -14.37 -40.12 -26.76
N VAL A 10 -14.66 -39.03 -27.49
CA VAL A 10 -15.70 -38.01 -27.27
C VAL A 10 -15.89 -37.42 -25.86
N GLY A 11 -15.70 -36.11 -25.77
CA GLY A 11 -16.30 -35.25 -24.74
C GLY A 11 -16.47 -33.83 -25.27
N ALA A 12 -17.62 -33.54 -25.90
CA ALA A 12 -18.01 -32.21 -26.33
C ALA A 12 -18.76 -31.51 -25.19
N TYR A 13 -18.30 -30.32 -24.78
CA TYR A 13 -19.08 -29.40 -23.98
C TYR A 13 -19.10 -28.02 -24.61
N LEU A 14 -20.32 -27.62 -24.96
CA LEU A 14 -20.75 -26.32 -25.47
C LEU A 14 -20.62 -25.26 -24.36
N PHE A 15 -20.06 -24.09 -24.68
CA PHE A 15 -20.41 -22.87 -23.97
C PHE A 15 -20.77 -21.75 -24.95
N LEU A 16 -21.96 -21.22 -24.69
CA LEU A 16 -22.75 -20.33 -25.52
C LEU A 16 -22.12 -18.94 -25.62
N SER A 17 -22.00 -18.45 -26.85
CA SER A 17 -21.79 -17.04 -27.16
C SER A 17 -23.13 -16.31 -27.11
N SER A 18 -23.29 -15.34 -26.21
CA SER A 18 -24.43 -14.41 -26.24
C SER A 18 -24.01 -13.09 -26.89
N THR A 19 -24.39 -12.93 -28.15
CA THR A 19 -24.42 -11.65 -28.86
C THR A 19 -25.79 -11.00 -28.64
N SER A 20 -25.81 -9.69 -28.39
CA SER A 20 -27.05 -8.90 -28.52
C SER A 20 -26.80 -7.66 -29.36
N PRO A 21 -27.72 -7.33 -30.29
CA PRO A 21 -27.54 -6.28 -31.29
C PRO A 21 -28.06 -4.94 -30.81
N ARG A 22 -27.47 -3.82 -31.27
CA ARG A 22 -28.22 -2.56 -31.41
C ARG A 22 -27.89 -1.88 -32.74
N LEU A 23 -28.98 -1.59 -33.44
CA LEU A 23 -29.09 -0.87 -34.70
C LEU A 23 -28.81 0.64 -34.51
N PHE A 24 -28.07 1.21 -35.48
CA PHE A 24 -28.05 2.55 -36.12
C PHE A 24 -28.96 3.70 -35.59
N PRO A 25 -28.69 5.02 -35.87
CA PRO A 25 -28.01 5.52 -37.08
C PRO A 25 -27.17 6.83 -37.01
N SER A 26 -26.60 7.13 -38.18
CA SER A 26 -26.47 8.44 -38.84
C SER A 26 -25.24 9.32 -38.60
N ASN A 27 -24.45 9.41 -39.68
CA ASN A 27 -23.55 10.49 -40.01
C ASN A 27 -24.34 11.79 -40.22
N PHE A 28 -23.90 12.88 -39.58
CA PHE A 28 -24.16 14.23 -40.07
C PHE A 28 -22.85 15.03 -40.07
N THR A 29 -22.45 15.43 -41.27
CA THR A 29 -21.42 16.42 -41.54
C THR A 29 -22.03 17.81 -41.40
N ALA A 30 -21.46 18.69 -40.56
CA ALA A 30 -21.75 20.12 -40.59
C ALA A 30 -20.52 20.95 -40.15
N LYS A 31 -20.24 21.97 -40.95
CA LYS A 31 -19.08 22.89 -40.94
C LYS A 31 -19.05 23.84 -39.72
N PRO A 32 -17.90 24.49 -39.43
CA PRO A 32 -17.73 25.29 -38.20
C PRO A 32 -18.34 26.69 -38.35
N LYS A 33 -18.92 27.22 -37.26
CA LYS A 33 -19.24 28.65 -37.11
C LYS A 33 -18.58 29.21 -35.84
N ARG A 34 -17.76 30.24 -36.05
CA ARG A 34 -17.20 31.13 -35.02
C ARG A 34 -18.18 32.27 -34.68
N PHE A 35 -17.90 32.87 -33.53
CA PHE A 35 -18.35 34.15 -32.95
C PHE A 35 -19.62 34.12 -32.09
N SER A 36 -19.42 34.26 -30.77
CA SER A 36 -19.63 35.56 -30.09
C SER A 36 -19.14 35.45 -28.65
N GLY A 37 -18.24 36.35 -28.26
CA GLY A 37 -17.76 36.46 -26.89
C GLY A 37 -18.73 37.26 -26.02
N VAL A 38 -18.82 36.88 -24.74
CA VAL A 38 -19.40 37.74 -23.70
C VAL A 38 -18.40 37.81 -22.55
N ARG A 39 -17.79 38.99 -22.42
CA ARG A 39 -17.06 39.47 -21.25
C ARG A 39 -18.09 39.85 -20.19
N CYS A 40 -18.04 39.23 -19.02
CA CYS A 40 -18.69 39.76 -17.83
C CYS A 40 -17.70 40.68 -17.11
N ALA A 41 -17.87 41.99 -17.30
CA ALA A 41 -17.30 43.02 -16.44
C ALA A 41 -18.44 43.59 -15.59
N VAL A 42 -18.34 43.43 -14.26
CA VAL A 42 -19.20 44.15 -13.32
C VAL A 42 -18.32 45.11 -12.54
N SER A 43 -18.65 46.38 -12.71
CA SER A 43 -18.03 47.58 -12.15
C SER A 43 -18.18 47.64 -10.63
N ALA A 44 -17.18 48.22 -9.96
CA ALA A 44 -17.19 48.54 -8.54
C ALA A 44 -18.14 49.72 -8.20
N PRO A 45 -18.80 49.72 -7.03
CA PRO A 45 -19.39 50.94 -6.49
C PRO A 45 -18.34 51.74 -5.69
N LYS A 46 -18.06 52.96 -6.17
CA LYS A 46 -17.48 54.05 -5.37
C LYS A 46 -18.52 54.52 -4.36
N TRP A 47 -18.22 54.48 -3.07
CA TRP A 47 -18.90 55.31 -2.09
C TRP A 47 -17.88 55.99 -1.17
N GLN A 48 -18.09 57.30 -0.99
CA GLN A 48 -17.13 58.22 -0.40
C GLN A 48 -17.07 58.14 1.14
N LYS A 49 -15.89 58.51 1.64
CA LYS A 49 -15.51 58.97 2.98
C LYS A 49 -16.66 59.34 3.94
N SER A 50 -16.66 58.72 5.12
CA SER A 50 -16.99 59.43 6.36
C SER A 50 -16.09 58.97 7.50
N ARG A 51 -15.65 59.94 8.29
CA ARG A 51 -14.60 59.87 9.31
C ARG A 51 -15.20 59.34 10.61
N ARG A 52 -14.49 58.42 11.29
CA ARG A 52 -14.22 58.44 12.75
C ARG A 52 -13.31 57.27 13.10
N LEU A 53 -12.05 57.62 13.32
CA LEU A 53 -11.05 56.80 14.01
C LEU A 53 -11.43 56.76 15.49
N VAL A 54 -11.54 55.56 16.07
CA VAL A 54 -11.39 55.37 17.52
C VAL A 54 -10.15 54.52 17.70
N SER A 55 -9.08 55.20 18.10
CA SER A 55 -7.83 54.63 18.55
C SER A 55 -8.06 53.93 19.89
N ILE A 56 -7.95 52.60 19.92
CA ILE A 56 -7.81 51.87 21.19
C ILE A 56 -6.32 51.63 21.37
N SER A 57 -5.71 52.55 22.10
CA SER A 57 -4.37 52.40 22.67
C SER A 57 -4.40 51.26 23.68
N LEU A 58 -3.62 50.21 23.44
CA LEU A 58 -3.25 49.21 24.43
C LEU A 58 -1.73 49.17 24.49
N LEU A 59 -1.19 50.07 25.30
CA LEU A 59 0.15 49.99 25.88
C LEU A 59 0.22 48.74 26.76
N PHE A 60 0.80 47.65 26.26
CA PHE A 60 1.28 46.52 27.08
C PHE A 60 2.56 45.91 26.48
N SER A 61 3.53 46.77 26.16
CA SER A 61 4.92 46.37 26.00
C SER A 61 5.64 46.79 27.27
N HIS A 62 5.93 45.84 28.18
CA HIS A 62 7.03 45.81 29.17
C HIS A 62 6.78 44.76 30.27
N LEU A 63 6.56 43.49 29.92
CA LEU A 63 6.50 42.40 30.91
C LEU A 63 6.97 41.04 30.34
N LEU A 64 7.95 41.05 29.44
CA LEU A 64 8.71 39.84 29.07
C LEU A 64 10.01 39.77 29.89
N LEU A 65 9.85 39.63 31.21
CA LEU A 65 10.86 39.00 32.04
C LEU A 65 10.63 37.49 31.90
N VAL A 66 11.43 36.84 31.07
CA VAL A 66 11.45 35.38 30.92
C VAL A 66 12.20 34.79 32.12
N PRO A 67 11.56 34.02 33.01
CA PRO A 67 12.31 33.05 33.80
C PRO A 67 12.59 31.86 32.89
N ASN A 68 13.86 31.47 32.82
CA ASN A 68 14.27 30.15 32.35
C ASN A 68 13.55 29.05 33.15
N TYR A 69 13.66 27.80 32.69
CA TYR A 69 13.14 26.54 33.28
C TYR A 69 11.63 26.28 33.20
N ALA A 70 11.15 25.93 32.00
CA ALA A 70 10.08 24.94 31.86
C ALA A 70 10.33 24.12 30.59
N ILE A 71 10.81 22.89 30.75
CA ILE A 71 10.65 21.85 29.72
C ILE A 71 9.16 21.53 29.72
N ALA A 72 8.38 22.31 28.98
CA ALA A 72 6.96 22.10 28.84
C ALA A 72 6.74 20.90 27.92
N GLY A 73 6.35 19.77 28.50
CA GLY A 73 5.63 18.74 27.77
C GLY A 73 4.47 19.39 27.01
N ASN A 74 4.32 19.01 25.74
CA ASN A 74 3.41 19.64 24.79
C ASN A 74 1.97 19.69 25.36
N PHE A 75 1.27 20.84 25.31
CA PHE A 75 -0.05 21.03 25.96
C PHE A 75 -1.14 20.02 25.52
N PHE A 76 -0.95 19.37 24.37
CA PHE A 76 -1.82 18.32 23.86
C PHE A 76 -1.59 16.93 24.47
N ASP A 77 -0.48 16.72 25.18
CA ASP A 77 -0.09 15.44 25.79
C ASP A 77 -1.10 14.98 26.86
N LYS A 78 -1.82 15.93 27.47
CA LYS A 78 -2.83 15.65 28.51
C LYS A 78 -4.19 15.22 27.95
N TYR A 79 -4.48 15.50 26.68
CA TYR A 79 -5.82 15.31 26.07
C TYR A 79 -5.83 14.34 24.89
N VAL A 80 -4.69 14.06 24.28
CA VAL A 80 -4.55 12.97 23.31
C VAL A 80 -4.01 11.77 24.08
N LYS A 81 -4.90 10.93 24.62
CA LYS A 81 -4.51 9.55 24.99
C LYS A 81 -4.03 8.89 23.70
N ARG A 82 -2.72 8.97 23.42
CA ARG A 82 -2.11 8.28 22.28
C ARG A 82 -2.54 6.83 22.40
N LYS A 83 -3.25 6.31 21.40
CA LYS A 83 -3.39 4.86 21.29
C LYS A 83 -1.95 4.34 21.26
N LYS A 84 -1.56 3.64 22.32
CA LYS A 84 -0.26 2.97 22.35
C LYS A 84 -0.30 1.97 21.21
N LEU A 85 0.74 1.97 20.39
CA LEU A 85 0.92 0.93 19.39
C LEU A 85 0.97 -0.42 20.12
N ASP A 86 0.48 -1.45 19.45
CA ASP A 86 0.75 -2.83 19.87
C ASP A 86 2.27 -3.06 19.92
N PRO A 87 2.76 -4.05 20.69
CA PRO A 87 4.20 -4.31 20.79
C PRO A 87 4.87 -4.50 19.43
N LEU A 88 6.16 -4.16 19.33
CA LEU A 88 6.92 -4.16 18.08
C LEU A 88 6.93 -5.55 17.41
N GLU A 89 6.91 -6.60 18.22
CA GLU A 89 6.86 -8.02 17.86
C GLU A 89 5.64 -8.36 16.98
N VAL A 90 4.56 -7.58 17.05
CA VAL A 90 3.35 -7.78 16.24
C VAL A 90 3.58 -7.36 14.79
N TYR A 91 4.35 -6.30 14.56
CA TYR A 91 4.50 -5.71 13.22
C TYR A 91 5.65 -6.32 12.43
N VAL A 92 6.75 -6.68 13.09
CA VAL A 92 7.98 -7.16 12.43
C VAL A 92 7.74 -8.41 11.55
N PRO A 93 7.04 -9.47 12.01
CA PRO A 93 6.75 -10.62 11.15
C PRO A 93 5.98 -10.25 9.88
N ALA A 94 5.00 -9.33 9.99
CA ALA A 94 4.21 -8.91 8.84
C ALA A 94 5.04 -8.12 7.80
N VAL A 95 6.01 -7.33 8.26
CA VAL A 95 6.97 -6.65 7.37
C VAL A 95 7.87 -7.67 6.66
N ILE A 96 8.41 -8.65 7.38
CA ILE A 96 9.26 -9.72 6.80
C ILE A 96 8.46 -10.55 5.78
N LEU A 97 7.24 -10.96 6.11
CA LEU A 97 6.35 -11.68 5.19
C LEU A 97 6.08 -10.86 3.92
N THR A 98 5.95 -9.54 4.04
CA THR A 98 5.78 -8.69 2.86
C THR A 98 7.05 -8.61 2.01
N GLN A 99 8.25 -8.56 2.62
CA GLN A 99 9.50 -8.65 1.86
C GLN A 99 9.58 -9.96 1.06
N LEU A 100 9.18 -11.08 1.67
CA LEU A 100 9.14 -12.38 1.00
C LEU A 100 8.13 -12.37 -0.16
N GLN A 101 6.94 -11.80 0.06
CA GLN A 101 5.91 -11.66 -0.98
C GLN A 101 6.40 -10.81 -2.17
N ILE A 102 7.10 -9.70 -1.90
CA ILE A 102 7.68 -8.84 -2.94
C ILE A 102 8.84 -9.55 -3.68
N LYS A 103 9.65 -10.35 -2.98
CA LYS A 103 10.70 -11.18 -3.60
C LYS A 103 10.10 -12.27 -4.49
N ASP A 104 9.01 -12.89 -4.08
CA ASP A 104 8.33 -13.89 -4.89
C ASP A 104 7.66 -13.25 -6.11
N LEU A 105 7.11 -12.03 -5.97
CA LEU A 105 6.65 -11.21 -7.10
C LEU A 105 7.78 -10.96 -8.10
N GLU A 106 9.00 -10.64 -7.66
CA GLU A 106 10.14 -10.45 -8.56
C GLU A 106 10.40 -11.65 -9.46
N LYS A 107 10.30 -12.87 -8.90
CA LYS A 107 10.46 -14.13 -9.64
C LYS A 107 9.36 -14.32 -10.69
N THR A 108 8.13 -13.91 -10.39
CA THR A 108 7.03 -14.00 -11.39
C THR A 108 7.25 -13.11 -12.61
N LEU A 109 8.06 -12.05 -12.48
CA LEU A 109 8.43 -11.17 -13.60
C LEU A 109 9.54 -11.74 -14.49
N GLU A 110 10.16 -12.86 -14.11
CA GLU A 110 11.23 -13.52 -14.88
C GLU A 110 10.71 -14.43 -15.99
N VAL A 111 9.42 -14.74 -15.96
CA VAL A 111 8.75 -15.56 -16.98
C VAL A 111 8.63 -14.75 -18.28
N ASP A 112 8.77 -15.41 -19.44
CA ASP A 112 8.72 -14.77 -20.78
C ASP A 112 7.49 -13.88 -20.99
N LYS A 113 6.36 -14.25 -20.38
CA LYS A 113 5.12 -13.46 -20.39
C LYS A 113 4.55 -13.37 -18.97
N PRO A 114 4.91 -12.33 -18.21
CA PRO A 114 4.41 -12.15 -16.86
C PRO A 114 2.92 -11.79 -16.84
N GLU A 115 2.18 -12.34 -15.89
CA GLU A 115 0.79 -11.95 -15.65
C GLU A 115 0.74 -10.68 -14.78
N TYR A 116 0.81 -9.51 -15.43
CA TYR A 116 0.87 -8.23 -14.73
C TYR A 116 -0.36 -7.95 -13.86
N ALA A 117 -1.55 -8.44 -14.21
CA ALA A 117 -2.75 -8.31 -13.38
C ALA A 117 -2.62 -9.09 -12.06
N THR A 118 -2.07 -10.32 -12.12
CA THR A 118 -1.78 -11.16 -10.95
C THR A 118 -0.72 -10.51 -10.07
N CYS A 119 0.34 -9.97 -10.67
CA CYS A 119 1.38 -9.20 -9.99
C CYS A 119 0.80 -8.02 -9.18
N ARG A 120 -0.15 -7.27 -9.78
CA ARG A 120 -0.85 -6.17 -9.11
C ARG A 120 -1.77 -6.63 -7.99
N SER A 121 -2.39 -7.80 -8.14
CA SER A 121 -3.21 -8.39 -7.08
C SER A 121 -2.35 -8.70 -5.86
N LEU A 122 -1.16 -9.30 -6.07
CA LEU A 122 -0.21 -9.60 -4.99
C LEU A 122 0.15 -8.36 -4.15
N LEU A 123 0.31 -7.18 -4.76
CA LEU A 123 0.58 -5.95 -3.99
C LEU A 123 -0.59 -5.45 -3.12
N ARG A 124 -1.80 -6.01 -3.29
CA ARG A 124 -3.03 -5.58 -2.61
C ARG A 124 -3.61 -6.61 -1.65
N ILE A 125 -3.09 -7.83 -1.65
CA ILE A 125 -3.60 -8.94 -0.83
C ILE A 125 -2.51 -9.47 0.11
N GLY A 126 -2.93 -10.27 1.10
CA GLY A 126 -2.01 -10.91 2.03
C GLY A 126 -1.24 -9.90 2.89
N PRO A 127 0.01 -10.19 3.25
CA PRO A 127 0.86 -9.31 4.07
C PRO A 127 0.94 -7.88 3.53
N ALA A 128 1.10 -7.73 2.21
CA ALA A 128 1.21 -6.43 1.54
C ALA A 128 0.01 -5.50 1.77
N ALA A 129 -1.20 -6.04 1.95
CA ALA A 129 -2.41 -5.26 2.19
C ALA A 129 -2.32 -4.39 3.47
N SER A 130 -1.58 -4.88 4.46
CA SER A 130 -1.40 -4.23 5.77
C SER A 130 -0.07 -3.47 5.91
N LEU A 131 0.80 -3.57 4.90
CA LEU A 131 2.19 -3.11 4.95
C LEU A 131 2.33 -1.68 5.46
N ARG A 132 1.54 -0.75 4.91
CA ARG A 132 1.61 0.68 5.25
C ARG A 132 1.45 0.95 6.74
N VAL A 133 0.55 0.22 7.41
CA VAL A 133 0.31 0.39 8.85
C VAL A 133 1.48 -0.20 9.63
N ASN A 134 1.93 -1.40 9.24
CA ASN A 134 3.01 -2.10 9.92
C ASN A 134 4.34 -1.34 9.85
N ILE A 135 4.76 -0.87 8.67
CA ILE A 135 6.04 -0.14 8.51
C ILE A 135 6.02 1.21 9.20
N ARG A 136 4.85 1.88 9.27
CA ARG A 136 4.72 3.13 10.03
C ARG A 136 4.81 2.90 11.53
N ALA A 137 4.28 1.78 12.03
CA ALA A 137 4.45 1.40 13.43
C ALA A 137 5.92 1.12 13.74
N VAL A 138 6.62 0.33 12.90
CA VAL A 138 8.07 0.09 13.06
C VAL A 138 8.86 1.40 13.03
N ALA A 139 8.57 2.31 12.10
CA ALA A 139 9.24 3.61 12.05
C ALA A 139 8.96 4.47 13.29
N GLN A 140 7.76 4.38 13.88
CA GLN A 140 7.47 5.07 15.14
C GLN A 140 8.31 4.50 16.30
N TYR A 141 8.48 3.18 16.39
CA TYR A 141 9.37 2.56 17.36
C TYR A 141 10.83 2.99 17.16
N ALA A 142 11.29 3.02 15.90
CA ALA A 142 12.62 3.53 15.56
C ALA A 142 12.78 5.00 15.95
N SER A 143 11.73 5.82 15.76
CA SER A 143 11.71 7.22 16.19
C SER A 143 11.82 7.38 17.70
N ASP A 144 11.11 6.55 18.47
CA ASP A 144 11.19 6.57 19.92
C ASP A 144 12.59 6.15 20.42
N ALA A 145 13.33 5.36 19.63
CA ALA A 145 14.73 4.99 19.84
C ALA A 145 15.76 6.00 19.27
N GLY A 146 15.32 7.10 18.67
CA GLY A 146 16.20 8.17 18.14
C GLY A 146 16.56 8.08 16.65
N ASN A 147 16.05 7.08 15.92
CA ASN A 147 16.32 6.85 14.49
C ASN A 147 15.18 7.28 13.56
N GLY A 148 14.36 8.24 13.99
CA GLY A 148 13.08 8.57 13.34
C GLY A 148 13.19 9.11 11.92
N GLU A 149 14.12 10.04 11.67
CA GLU A 149 14.28 10.65 10.35
C GLU A 149 14.59 9.60 9.27
N ASN A 150 15.60 8.76 9.51
CA ASN A 150 15.96 7.68 8.59
C ASN A 150 14.81 6.68 8.41
N ALA A 151 14.18 6.26 9.50
CA ALA A 151 13.09 5.27 9.45
C ALA A 151 11.86 5.78 8.68
N PHE A 152 11.47 7.05 8.84
CA PHE A 152 10.36 7.61 8.05
C PHE A 152 10.74 7.85 6.59
N ASN A 153 11.99 8.22 6.31
CA ASN A 153 12.49 8.32 4.93
C ASN A 153 12.45 6.94 4.23
N ASP A 154 12.86 5.87 4.92
CA ASP A 154 12.77 4.50 4.41
C ASP A 154 11.31 4.10 4.12
N VAL A 155 10.37 4.46 5.01
CA VAL A 155 8.94 4.23 4.78
C VAL A 155 8.45 4.95 3.53
N ASP A 156 8.78 6.23 3.38
CA ASP A 156 8.34 7.02 2.23
C ASP A 156 8.96 6.52 0.92
N GLN A 157 10.24 6.14 0.94
CA GLN A 157 10.91 5.53 -0.19
C GLN A 157 10.27 4.18 -0.59
N CYS A 158 9.96 3.34 0.39
CA CYS A 158 9.28 2.07 0.17
C CYS A 158 7.90 2.26 -0.49
N LEU A 159 7.04 3.11 0.11
CA LEU A 159 5.69 3.34 -0.39
C LEU A 159 5.69 3.96 -1.79
N ARG A 160 6.54 4.96 -2.03
CA ARG A 160 6.68 5.56 -3.36
C ARG A 160 7.12 4.52 -4.39
N ALA A 161 8.10 3.68 -4.07
CA ALA A 161 8.57 2.64 -4.99
C ALA A 161 7.46 1.63 -5.32
N LEU A 162 6.63 1.24 -4.35
CA LEU A 162 5.50 0.33 -4.57
C LEU A 162 4.35 0.97 -5.38
N GLU A 163 4.09 2.27 -5.20
CA GLU A 163 3.11 3.01 -6.01
C GLU A 163 3.57 3.14 -7.48
N GLU A 164 4.86 3.42 -7.68
CA GLU A 164 5.48 3.46 -9.01
C GLU A 164 5.49 2.07 -9.65
N LEU A 165 5.74 1.00 -8.87
CA LEU A 165 5.64 -0.38 -9.33
C LEU A 165 4.21 -0.73 -9.76
N ASP A 166 3.18 -0.41 -8.97
CA ASP A 166 1.78 -0.68 -9.36
C ASP A 166 1.40 0.05 -10.65
N SER A 167 1.88 1.28 -10.80
CA SER A 167 1.68 2.07 -12.02
C SER A 167 2.33 1.38 -13.21
N LEU A 168 3.61 0.97 -13.11
CA LEU A 168 4.30 0.24 -14.17
C LEU A 168 3.58 -1.06 -14.54
N LEU A 169 3.12 -1.83 -13.55
CA LEU A 169 2.37 -3.06 -13.80
C LEU A 169 1.03 -2.79 -14.50
N LEU A 170 0.35 -1.68 -14.17
CA LEU A 170 -0.88 -1.27 -14.85
C LEU A 170 -0.61 -0.90 -16.31
N HIS A 171 0.45 -0.12 -16.56
CA HIS A 171 0.85 0.26 -17.91
C HIS A 171 1.22 -0.97 -18.75
N ALA A 172 2.03 -1.88 -18.20
CA ALA A 172 2.41 -3.12 -18.87
C ALA A 172 1.21 -4.05 -19.14
N SER A 173 0.21 -4.08 -18.25
CA SER A 173 -1.04 -4.82 -18.49
C SER A 173 -1.86 -4.30 -19.67
N ARG A 174 -1.54 -3.10 -20.17
CA ARG A 174 -2.17 -2.43 -21.32
C ARG A 174 -1.25 -2.40 -22.54
N ASP A 175 -0.21 -3.24 -22.56
CA ASP A 175 0.79 -3.34 -23.63
C ASP A 175 1.53 -2.02 -23.92
N ASP A 176 1.73 -1.19 -22.89
CA ASP A 176 2.49 0.05 -22.97
C ASP A 176 4.01 -0.23 -23.11
N PRO A 177 4.68 0.19 -24.20
CA PRO A 177 6.08 -0.10 -24.44
C PRO A 177 7.04 0.61 -23.46
N GLU A 178 6.61 1.66 -22.77
CA GLU A 178 7.46 2.35 -21.78
C GLU A 178 7.58 1.55 -20.46
N ALA A 179 6.64 0.63 -20.20
CA ALA A 179 6.60 -0.17 -18.98
C ALA A 179 7.46 -1.44 -19.10
N SER A 180 8.76 -1.30 -18.82
CA SER A 180 9.70 -2.43 -18.90
C SER A 180 9.75 -3.27 -17.60
N VAL A 181 9.98 -4.58 -17.74
CA VAL A 181 10.30 -5.47 -16.60
C VAL A 181 11.53 -4.98 -15.82
N LYS A 182 12.51 -4.41 -16.52
CA LYS A 182 13.71 -3.82 -15.91
C LYS A 182 13.34 -2.70 -14.93
N SER A 183 12.45 -1.78 -15.32
CA SER A 183 11.99 -0.72 -14.43
C SER A 183 11.20 -1.27 -13.24
N MET A 184 10.39 -2.31 -13.43
CA MET A 184 9.65 -2.96 -12.34
C MET A 184 10.61 -3.57 -11.31
N LYS A 185 11.59 -4.35 -11.76
CA LYS A 185 12.63 -4.93 -10.89
C LYS A 185 13.43 -3.87 -10.14
N ALA A 186 13.73 -2.74 -10.78
CA ALA A 186 14.39 -1.62 -10.11
C ALA A 186 13.54 -1.04 -8.96
N LYS A 187 12.21 -0.92 -9.15
CA LYS A 187 11.29 -0.48 -8.08
C LYS A 187 11.14 -1.52 -6.98
N ILE A 188 11.10 -2.81 -7.33
CA ILE A 188 11.14 -3.90 -6.33
C ILE A 188 12.41 -3.81 -5.49
N GLY A 189 13.58 -3.70 -6.10
CA GLY A 189 14.85 -3.56 -5.38
C GLY A 189 14.88 -2.32 -4.48
N THR A 190 14.34 -1.19 -4.95
CA THR A 190 14.22 0.04 -4.15
C THR A 190 13.35 -0.18 -2.91
N ALA A 191 12.19 -0.85 -3.07
CA ALA A 191 11.29 -1.14 -1.96
C ALA A 191 11.91 -2.13 -0.96
N LEU A 192 12.56 -3.19 -1.43
CA LEU A 192 13.22 -4.18 -0.59
C LEU A 192 14.36 -3.58 0.22
N ASN A 193 15.21 -2.77 -0.40
CA ASN A 193 16.32 -2.09 0.28
C ASN A 193 15.80 -1.15 1.37
N ALA A 194 14.72 -0.41 1.11
CA ALA A 194 14.11 0.46 2.10
C ALA A 194 13.51 -0.33 3.29
N LEU A 195 12.88 -1.47 3.02
CA LEU A 195 12.38 -2.36 4.08
C LEU A 195 13.53 -2.97 4.90
N ASP A 196 14.64 -3.36 4.25
CA ASP A 196 15.82 -3.89 4.94
C ASP A 196 16.46 -2.82 5.84
N SER A 197 16.64 -1.58 5.35
CA SER A 197 17.11 -0.45 6.16
C SER A 197 16.20 -0.18 7.35
N LEU A 198 14.87 -0.20 7.15
CA LEU A 198 13.91 -0.03 8.23
C LEU A 198 14.04 -1.14 9.28
N LEU A 199 14.16 -2.40 8.86
CA LEU A 199 14.31 -3.54 9.78
C LEU A 199 15.64 -3.52 10.55
N GLN A 200 16.69 -2.88 10.03
CA GLN A 200 17.93 -2.69 10.78
C GLN A 200 17.77 -1.78 12.01
N THR A 201 16.69 -1.00 12.09
CA THR A 201 16.38 -0.18 13.27
C THR A 201 15.75 -0.99 14.42
N VAL A 202 15.31 -2.21 14.14
CA VAL A 202 14.66 -3.11 15.11
C VAL A 202 15.72 -3.81 15.97
N PRO A 203 15.50 -3.97 17.29
CA PRO A 203 16.35 -4.78 18.14
C PRO A 203 16.56 -6.20 17.60
N SER A 204 17.77 -6.74 17.73
CA SER A 204 18.15 -8.01 17.09
C SER A 204 17.35 -9.22 17.59
N ASP A 205 16.99 -9.22 18.87
CA ASP A 205 16.15 -10.24 19.50
C ASP A 205 14.75 -10.28 18.87
N VAL A 206 14.10 -9.12 18.75
CA VAL A 206 12.78 -8.98 18.12
C VAL A 206 12.86 -9.32 16.63
N LEU A 207 13.92 -8.90 15.94
CA LEU A 207 14.12 -9.20 14.53
C LEU A 207 14.29 -10.71 14.29
N ASN A 208 15.06 -11.40 15.14
CA ASN A 208 15.25 -12.85 15.03
C ASN A 208 13.96 -13.61 15.31
N GLN A 209 13.23 -13.25 16.37
CA GLN A 209 11.91 -13.81 16.65
C GLN A 209 10.94 -13.58 15.49
N GLY A 210 10.96 -12.38 14.90
CA GLY A 210 10.12 -12.05 13.76
C GLY A 210 10.41 -12.91 12.52
N LYS A 211 11.69 -13.26 12.30
CA LYS A 211 12.10 -14.18 11.23
C LYS A 211 11.58 -15.59 11.50
N GLU A 212 11.75 -16.11 12.71
CA GLU A 212 11.24 -17.44 13.10
C GLU A 212 9.72 -17.55 12.88
N ILE A 213 8.97 -16.51 13.26
CA ILE A 213 7.53 -16.46 13.04
C ILE A 213 7.22 -16.44 11.54
N ALA A 214 7.88 -15.56 10.76
CA ALA A 214 7.66 -15.47 9.32
C ALA A 214 8.01 -16.79 8.59
N ASP A 215 9.06 -17.47 9.01
CA ASP A 215 9.49 -18.76 8.47
C ASP A 215 8.46 -19.86 8.81
N ALA A 216 7.91 -19.87 10.02
CA ALA A 216 6.84 -20.79 10.41
C ALA A 216 5.58 -20.61 9.56
N TYR A 217 5.23 -19.37 9.16
CA TYR A 217 4.12 -19.10 8.24
C TYR A 217 4.36 -19.62 6.82
N ARG A 218 5.61 -19.86 6.43
CA ARG A 218 5.99 -20.34 5.09
C ARG A 218 6.32 -21.82 5.04
N ALA A 219 6.44 -22.48 6.19
CA ALA A 219 6.71 -23.90 6.26
C ALA A 219 5.61 -24.68 5.51
N PRO A 220 5.95 -25.60 4.59
CA PRO A 220 4.96 -26.44 3.93
C PRO A 220 4.23 -27.28 4.99
N GLU A 221 2.91 -27.42 4.85
CA GLU A 221 2.04 -28.15 5.81
C GLU A 221 2.43 -29.63 6.00
N GLU A 222 3.34 -30.15 5.18
CA GLU A 222 3.86 -31.53 5.26
C GLU A 222 4.62 -31.84 6.57
N ASP A 223 5.08 -30.83 7.31
CA ASP A 223 5.73 -30.99 8.63
C ASP A 223 4.77 -30.83 9.83
N ILE A 224 3.47 -30.62 9.56
CA ILE A 224 2.45 -30.76 10.60
C ILE A 224 2.26 -32.27 10.80
N LYS A 225 3.03 -32.86 11.73
CA LYS A 225 2.62 -34.11 12.38
C LYS A 225 1.13 -33.97 12.67
N PRO A 226 0.26 -34.91 12.25
CA PRO A 226 -1.16 -34.80 12.50
C PRO A 226 -1.32 -34.45 13.97
N LEU A 227 -1.85 -33.24 14.24
CA LEU A 227 -2.26 -32.88 15.58
C LEU A 227 -3.13 -34.06 16.01
N GLU A 228 -2.71 -34.83 17.01
CA GLU A 228 -3.57 -35.88 17.57
C GLU A 228 -4.85 -35.15 17.97
N LEU A 229 -5.87 -35.25 17.12
CA LEU A 229 -7.12 -34.55 17.33
C LEU A 229 -7.62 -34.99 18.70
N ASP A 230 -7.88 -34.01 19.56
CA ASP A 230 -8.50 -34.20 20.86
C ASP A 230 -9.69 -35.17 20.70
N PRO A 231 -9.81 -36.24 21.51
CA PRO A 231 -10.88 -37.22 21.40
C PRO A 231 -12.29 -36.61 21.26
N GLU A 232 -12.53 -35.42 21.81
CA GLU A 232 -13.80 -34.69 21.64
C GLU A 232 -14.05 -34.22 20.20
N MET A 233 -13.01 -33.77 19.46
CA MET A 233 -13.17 -33.39 18.05
C MET A 233 -13.42 -34.58 17.14
N LYS A 234 -12.80 -35.74 17.44
CA LYS A 234 -13.08 -36.99 16.70
C LYS A 234 -14.50 -37.48 16.90
N GLN A 235 -15.07 -37.29 18.10
CA GLN A 235 -16.48 -37.59 18.34
C GLN A 235 -17.41 -36.68 17.53
N LEU A 236 -17.06 -35.40 17.36
CA LEU A 236 -17.86 -34.47 16.56
C LEU A 236 -17.83 -34.78 15.06
N GLU A 237 -16.69 -35.22 14.51
CA GLU A 237 -16.63 -35.70 13.12
C GLU A 237 -17.48 -36.95 12.88
N SER A 238 -17.59 -37.82 13.89
CA SER A 238 -18.41 -39.05 13.78
C SER A 238 -19.93 -38.81 13.82
N LEU A 239 -20.36 -37.57 14.10
CA LEU A 239 -21.76 -37.17 14.21
C LEU A 239 -22.27 -36.37 12.99
N LEU A 240 -21.39 -36.04 12.03
CA LEU A 240 -21.74 -35.40 10.75
C LEU A 240 -21.85 -36.44 9.63
#